data_AF-A0A2V9PAN4-F1
#
_entry.id   AF-A0A2V9PAN4-F1
#
_cell.length_a   1.000
_cell.length_b   1.000
_cell.length_c   1.000
_cell.angle_alpha   90.00
_cell.angle_beta   90.00
_cell.angle_gamma   90.00
#
_symmetry.space_group_name_H-M   'P 1'
#
loop_
_entity.id
_entity.type
_entity.pdbx_description
1 polymer ?
#
loop_
_entity_poly.entity_id
_entity_poly.type
_entity_poly.pdbx_seq_one_letter_code
_entity_poly.pdbx_strand_id
1 'polypeptide(L)'
;MNFKGTIGEVEETSGRLWRFADYEFDELRRELRVKGKSAEIESKPLEILLQLLLHAGEVVTKEELLESVWPDVMVVDGSLATAISKLRKVMGDEAHPAIVTVPRVGYRLAVPVYCKSVAAAAGPELGFKAGDLVPAREQWRLTRPLERSGSSEVWIAENPKTREERVFKFASDGVRLKGLKREITVSRFLRESLGERPEFVRILEWNFESAPFFLESEYAGPNLAEWAEQQGGLAKIPVGMRLQFLTDIAKAVAAAHGIGVLHKDLKPANILVVPAKTGAGWQIKVADFGSASLFDPSRLHALGITNLGFTHTVSPQDGSLTGTLMYMAPEVLAGQSPSASSDVYALGVLLYQFLVGDFRKPLAPGWESDIADPLLREDIAEAASGDPSKRLSSAADLVERLTTLDQRRAQRGELESAKLRAQVAERELAEAR
;
A
#
# COMPACT_ATOMS: atom_id res chain seq x y z
N MET A 1 7.52 5.30 38.95
CA MET A 1 7.98 6.17 37.84
C MET A 1 6.93 6.11 36.74
N ASN A 2 6.30 7.25 36.44
CA ASN A 2 5.29 7.37 35.39
C ASN A 2 5.99 7.37 34.02
N PHE A 3 5.79 6.33 33.23
CA PHE A 3 6.17 6.32 31.82
C PHE A 3 4.90 6.37 30.97
N LYS A 4 4.71 7.48 30.25
CA LYS A 4 3.73 7.61 29.17
C LYS A 4 4.14 6.65 28.05
N GLY A 5 3.22 5.78 27.62
CA GLY A 5 3.45 4.80 26.56
C GLY A 5 3.41 5.44 25.18
N THR A 6 4.46 5.26 24.40
CA THR A 6 4.55 5.62 22.99
C THR A 6 4.72 4.33 22.20
N ILE A 7 3.87 4.11 21.20
CA ILE A 7 4.05 3.07 20.18
C ILE A 7 5.28 3.48 19.38
N GLY A 8 6.36 2.69 19.42
CA GLY A 8 7.57 2.98 18.65
C GLY A 8 7.34 2.81 17.14
N GLU A 9 7.97 3.68 16.35
CA GLU A 9 7.94 3.68 14.88
C GLU A 9 8.40 2.33 14.29
N VAL A 10 7.75 1.93 13.19
CA VAL A 10 7.77 0.57 12.61
C VAL A 10 8.64 0.53 11.35
N GLU A 11 9.67 -0.32 11.32
CA GLU A 11 10.38 -0.74 10.10
C GLU A 11 9.88 -2.13 9.65
N GLU A 12 9.46 -2.26 8.38
CA GLU A 12 8.70 -3.39 7.81
C GLU A 12 9.55 -4.64 7.46
N THR A 13 10.79 -4.70 7.92
CA THR A 13 11.68 -5.87 7.80
C THR A 13 11.54 -6.84 8.99
N SER A 14 10.50 -6.65 9.80
CA SER A 14 10.48 -7.11 11.18
C SER A 14 9.24 -7.93 11.52
N GLY A 15 9.45 -9.12 12.09
CA GLY A 15 8.46 -9.73 12.96
C GLY A 15 8.18 -8.87 14.18
N ARG A 16 7.03 -9.05 14.83
CA ARG A 16 6.80 -8.45 16.15
C ARG A 16 7.17 -9.45 17.23
N LEU A 17 8.05 -9.03 18.14
CA LEU A 17 8.16 -9.70 19.42
C LEU A 17 7.29 -8.94 20.41
N TRP A 18 6.22 -9.61 20.81
CA TRP A 18 5.28 -9.12 21.78
C TRP A 18 5.74 -9.52 23.17
N ARG A 19 5.70 -8.58 24.12
CA ARG A 19 5.99 -8.81 25.53
C ARG A 19 4.81 -8.35 26.36
N PHE A 20 4.31 -9.21 27.22
CA PHE A 20 3.17 -8.91 28.07
C PHE A 20 3.30 -9.73 29.34
N ALA A 21 3.26 -9.08 30.51
CA ALA A 21 3.66 -9.70 31.78
C ALA A 21 5.01 -10.45 31.67
N ASP A 22 5.06 -11.74 32.04
CA ASP A 22 6.25 -12.61 31.96
C ASP A 22 6.30 -13.44 30.66
N TYR A 23 5.55 -13.02 29.63
CA TYR A 23 5.38 -13.74 28.37
C TYR A 23 6.02 -13.00 27.21
N GLU A 24 6.62 -13.76 26.30
CA GLU A 24 7.09 -13.26 25.02
C GLU A 24 6.44 -14.07 23.89
N PHE A 25 5.87 -13.43 22.89
CA PHE A 25 5.35 -14.10 21.69
C PHE A 25 6.08 -13.60 20.46
N ASP A 26 6.79 -14.51 19.78
CA ASP A 26 7.49 -14.25 18.52
C ASP A 26 6.54 -14.59 17.36
N GLU A 27 6.07 -13.55 16.67
CA GLU A 27 5.12 -13.69 15.56
C GLU A 27 5.68 -14.49 14.38
N LEU A 28 6.99 -14.40 14.12
CA LEU A 28 7.64 -15.10 13.00
C LEU A 28 7.83 -16.57 13.30
N ARG A 29 8.35 -16.87 14.50
CA ARG A 29 8.58 -18.24 14.93
C ARG A 29 7.30 -18.95 15.35
N ARG A 30 6.21 -18.21 15.53
CA ARG A 30 4.94 -18.71 16.09
C ARG A 30 5.24 -19.42 17.42
N GLU A 31 6.04 -18.75 18.25
CA GLU A 31 6.59 -19.31 19.49
C GLU A 31 6.15 -18.44 20.67
N LEU A 32 5.48 -19.05 21.64
CA LEU A 32 5.19 -18.44 22.94
C LEU A 32 6.26 -18.87 23.94
N ARG A 33 6.90 -17.92 24.61
CA ARG A 33 7.82 -18.17 25.72
C ARG A 33 7.21 -17.70 27.03
N VAL A 34 7.31 -18.54 28.05
CA VAL A 34 6.85 -18.27 29.40
C VAL A 34 8.07 -18.29 30.32
N LYS A 35 8.38 -17.16 30.96
CA LYS A 35 9.59 -17.00 31.79
C LYS A 35 10.88 -17.43 31.06
N GLY A 36 10.96 -17.08 29.78
CA GLY A 36 12.10 -17.38 28.91
C GLY A 36 12.17 -18.80 28.34
N LYS A 37 11.20 -19.69 28.62
CA LYS A 37 11.15 -21.05 28.07
C LYS A 37 10.08 -21.19 27.00
N SER A 38 10.39 -21.82 25.88
CA SER A 38 9.41 -22.14 24.84
C SER A 38 8.29 -23.01 25.41
N ALA A 39 7.05 -22.63 25.11
CA ALA A 39 5.88 -23.39 25.43
C ALA A 39 5.47 -24.29 24.25
N GLU A 40 5.20 -25.56 24.53
CA GLU A 40 4.60 -26.46 23.55
C GLU A 40 3.09 -26.25 23.52
N ILE A 41 2.60 -25.67 22.42
CA ILE A 41 1.18 -25.39 22.23
C ILE A 41 0.83 -25.44 20.74
N GLU A 42 -0.42 -25.82 20.45
CA GLU A 42 -0.96 -25.94 19.09
C GLU A 42 -1.06 -24.57 18.37
N SER A 43 -1.07 -24.60 17.03
CA SER A 43 -1.15 -23.42 16.16
C SER A 43 -2.38 -22.53 16.40
N LYS A 44 -3.54 -23.13 16.67
CA LYS A 44 -4.82 -22.40 16.78
C LYS A 44 -4.89 -21.52 18.04
N PRO A 45 -4.52 -22.00 19.24
CA PRO A 45 -4.31 -21.13 20.40
C PRO A 45 -3.36 -19.95 20.13
N LEU A 46 -2.28 -20.15 19.37
CA LEU A 46 -1.35 -19.07 19.04
C LEU A 46 -1.93 -18.05 18.03
N GLU A 47 -2.80 -18.48 17.12
CA GLU A 47 -3.58 -17.57 16.26
C GLU A 47 -4.51 -16.68 17.08
N ILE A 48 -5.22 -17.24 18.06
CA ILE A 48 -6.06 -16.46 18.99
C ILE A 48 -5.22 -15.47 19.79
N LEU A 49 -4.08 -15.92 20.32
CA LEU A 49 -3.18 -15.06 21.07
C LEU A 49 -2.70 -13.87 20.23
N LEU A 50 -2.34 -14.11 18.96
CA LEU A 50 -1.96 -13.03 18.04
C LEU A 50 -3.09 -12.03 17.83
N GLN A 51 -4.33 -12.49 17.63
CA GLN A 51 -5.48 -11.58 17.49
C GLN A 51 -5.68 -10.73 18.76
N LEU A 52 -5.57 -11.33 19.94
CA LEU A 52 -5.68 -10.57 21.19
C LEU A 52 -4.53 -9.56 21.38
N LEU A 53 -3.31 -9.88 20.92
CA LEU A 53 -2.15 -8.99 20.96
C LEU A 53 -2.28 -7.82 19.97
N LEU A 54 -2.83 -8.09 18.79
CA LEU A 54 -3.16 -7.07 17.79
C LEU A 54 -4.15 -6.03 18.31
N HIS A 55 -5.12 -6.48 19.11
CA HIS A 55 -6.15 -5.66 19.74
C HIS A 55 -5.88 -5.41 21.23
N ALA A 56 -4.60 -5.30 21.62
CA ALA A 56 -4.23 -5.13 23.01
C ALA A 56 -4.87 -3.88 23.62
N GLY A 57 -5.64 -4.07 24.70
CA GLY A 57 -6.39 -3.01 25.39
C GLY A 57 -7.87 -2.95 25.02
N GLU A 58 -8.28 -3.61 23.94
CA GLU A 58 -9.67 -3.69 23.49
C GLU A 58 -10.30 -5.06 23.82
N VAL A 59 -11.63 -5.13 23.75
CA VAL A 59 -12.36 -6.41 23.83
C VAL A 59 -12.57 -6.92 22.43
N VAL A 60 -12.01 -8.09 22.11
CA VAL A 60 -12.27 -8.79 20.85
C VAL A 60 -13.45 -9.72 21.06
N THR A 61 -14.46 -9.61 20.21
CA THR A 61 -15.69 -10.41 20.31
C THR A 61 -15.41 -11.88 19.98
N LYS A 62 -16.30 -12.77 20.42
CA LYS A 62 -16.17 -14.19 20.09
C LYS A 62 -16.28 -14.43 18.60
N GLU A 63 -17.18 -13.71 17.94
CA GLU A 63 -17.44 -13.75 16.52
C GLU A 63 -16.19 -13.35 15.74
N GLU A 64 -15.56 -12.21 16.07
CA GLU A 64 -14.32 -11.76 15.44
C GLU A 64 -13.18 -12.78 15.61
N LEU A 65 -13.04 -13.39 16.79
CA LEU A 65 -12.01 -14.41 17.04
C LEU A 65 -12.28 -15.70 16.28
N LEU A 66 -13.54 -16.14 16.20
CA LEU A 66 -13.93 -17.34 15.46
C LEU A 66 -13.73 -17.14 13.95
N GLU A 67 -14.17 -16.02 13.40
CA GLU A 67 -14.01 -15.68 11.99
C GLU A 67 -12.53 -15.53 11.61
N SER A 68 -11.72 -14.90 12.47
CA SER A 68 -10.30 -14.67 12.19
C SER A 68 -9.46 -15.95 12.24
N VAL A 69 -9.79 -16.88 13.15
CA VAL A 69 -8.96 -18.06 13.41
C VAL A 69 -9.49 -19.31 12.71
N TRP A 70 -10.80 -19.41 12.48
CA TRP A 70 -11.43 -20.52 11.77
C TRP A 70 -12.34 -20.01 10.64
N PRO A 71 -11.77 -19.39 9.59
CA PRO A 71 -12.57 -19.04 8.42
C PRO A 71 -13.17 -20.31 7.82
N ASP A 72 -14.48 -20.27 7.55
CA ASP A 72 -15.24 -21.31 6.83
C ASP A 72 -15.43 -22.66 7.56
N VAL A 73 -15.20 -22.73 8.88
CA VAL A 73 -15.50 -23.92 9.68
C VAL A 73 -16.64 -23.59 10.65
N MET A 74 -17.72 -24.38 10.63
CA MET A 74 -18.76 -24.33 11.65
C MET A 74 -18.19 -24.87 12.98
N VAL A 75 -17.52 -24.01 13.73
CA VAL A 75 -17.00 -24.31 15.07
C VAL A 75 -17.98 -23.86 16.14
N VAL A 76 -18.18 -24.70 17.15
CA VAL A 76 -18.95 -24.36 18.34
C VAL A 76 -18.13 -23.48 19.29
N ASP A 77 -18.78 -22.61 20.05
CA ASP A 77 -18.18 -21.75 21.09
C ASP A 77 -17.19 -22.48 22.02
N GLY A 78 -17.40 -23.77 22.24
CA GLY A 78 -16.53 -24.63 23.05
C GLY A 78 -15.09 -24.71 22.53
N SER A 79 -14.86 -24.58 21.23
CA SER A 79 -13.52 -24.61 20.62
C SER A 79 -12.69 -23.38 21.00
N LEU A 80 -13.31 -22.19 20.97
CA LEU A 80 -12.68 -20.94 21.41
C LEU A 80 -12.36 -20.98 22.90
N ALA A 81 -13.32 -21.42 23.73
CA ALA A 81 -13.10 -21.58 25.17
C ALA A 81 -11.99 -22.59 25.51
N THR A 82 -11.90 -23.68 24.75
CA THR A 82 -10.85 -24.70 24.89
C THR A 82 -9.47 -24.12 24.55
N ALA A 83 -9.36 -23.37 23.45
CA ALA A 83 -8.10 -22.75 23.05
C ALA A 83 -7.62 -21.69 24.05
N ILE A 84 -8.52 -20.85 24.58
CA ILE A 84 -8.20 -19.89 25.66
C ILE A 84 -7.76 -20.62 26.93
N SER A 85 -8.40 -21.74 27.29
CA SER A 85 -8.02 -22.54 28.44
C SER A 85 -6.61 -23.15 28.28
N LYS A 86 -6.26 -23.60 27.07
CA LYS A 86 -4.90 -24.08 26.75
C LYS A 86 -3.86 -22.97 26.91
N LEU A 87 -4.14 -21.75 26.42
CA LEU A 87 -3.26 -20.59 26.60
C LEU A 87 -3.02 -20.32 28.09
N ARG A 88 -4.08 -20.21 28.90
CA ARG A 88 -3.98 -19.94 30.35
C ARG A 88 -3.17 -21.01 31.08
N LYS A 89 -3.41 -22.28 30.76
CA LYS A 89 -2.69 -23.41 31.36
C LYS A 89 -1.20 -23.35 31.05
N VAL A 90 -0.85 -23.05 29.79
CA VAL A 90 0.55 -22.93 29.34
C VAL A 90 1.23 -21.71 29.95
N MET A 91 0.51 -20.59 30.05
CA MET A 91 0.98 -19.35 30.68
C MET A 91 1.08 -19.46 32.21
N GLY A 92 0.43 -20.46 32.80
CA GLY A 92 0.42 -20.72 34.24
C GLY A 92 -0.28 -19.61 35.03
N ASP A 93 -1.27 -18.94 34.44
CA ASP A 93 -1.90 -17.73 34.98
C ASP A 93 -3.37 -17.92 35.37
N GLU A 94 -3.80 -19.17 35.59
CA GLU A 94 -5.20 -19.52 35.87
C GLU A 94 -5.81 -18.73 37.05
N ALA A 95 -4.99 -18.39 38.05
CA ALA A 95 -5.41 -17.59 39.21
C ALA A 95 -5.51 -16.07 38.92
N HIS A 96 -4.69 -15.55 37.99
CA HIS A 96 -4.64 -14.14 37.61
C HIS A 96 -4.43 -14.02 36.10
N PRO A 97 -5.47 -14.32 35.29
CA PRO A 97 -5.28 -14.54 33.87
C PRO A 97 -5.00 -13.23 33.14
N ALA A 98 -3.94 -13.21 32.35
CA ALA A 98 -3.61 -12.11 31.45
C ALA A 98 -4.68 -11.94 30.36
N ILE A 99 -5.29 -13.05 29.92
CA ILE A 99 -6.44 -13.05 29.02
C ILE A 99 -7.72 -13.16 29.85
N VAL A 100 -8.50 -12.09 29.91
CA VAL A 100 -9.74 -12.00 30.70
C VAL A 100 -10.95 -12.25 29.81
N THR A 101 -11.89 -13.05 30.32
CA THR A 101 -13.19 -13.28 29.67
C THR A 101 -14.13 -12.13 30.01
N VAL A 102 -14.72 -11.51 28.99
CA VAL A 102 -15.77 -10.51 29.12
C VAL A 102 -17.12 -11.21 28.87
N PRO A 103 -17.95 -11.40 29.91
CA PRO A 103 -19.16 -12.21 29.81
C PRO A 103 -20.07 -11.76 28.66
N ARG A 104 -20.51 -12.71 27.83
CA ARG A 104 -21.39 -12.50 26.66
C ARG A 104 -20.83 -11.64 25.52
N VAL A 105 -19.55 -11.23 25.59
CA VAL A 105 -18.93 -10.40 24.54
C VAL A 105 -17.73 -11.12 23.92
N GLY A 106 -16.72 -11.49 24.71
CA GLY A 106 -15.49 -12.02 24.14
C GLY A 106 -14.33 -12.04 25.13
N TYR A 107 -13.13 -11.71 24.65
CA TYR A 107 -11.89 -11.80 25.42
C TYR A 107 -11.04 -10.55 25.22
N ARG A 108 -10.24 -10.21 26.24
CA ARG A 108 -9.27 -9.11 26.17
C ARG A 108 -7.98 -9.45 26.89
N LEU A 109 -6.87 -8.82 26.48
CA LEU A 109 -5.66 -8.77 27.30
C LEU A 109 -5.80 -7.69 28.38
N ALA A 110 -5.69 -8.09 29.64
CA ALA A 110 -5.82 -7.20 30.80
C ALA A 110 -4.45 -6.80 31.40
N VAL A 111 -3.37 -7.02 30.65
CA VAL A 111 -1.99 -6.69 31.02
C VAL A 111 -1.39 -5.72 30.00
N PRO A 112 -0.43 -4.88 30.41
CA PRO A 112 0.32 -4.05 29.46
C PRO A 112 1.02 -4.91 28.41
N VAL A 113 0.90 -4.50 27.15
CA VAL A 113 1.54 -5.15 26.00
C VAL A 113 2.57 -4.19 25.42
N TYR A 114 3.78 -4.70 25.24
CA TYR A 114 4.87 -4.01 24.55
C TYR A 114 5.18 -4.76 23.27
N CYS A 115 5.30 -4.04 22.17
CA CYS A 115 5.67 -4.59 20.89
C CYS A 115 7.01 -3.99 20.47
N LYS A 116 7.94 -4.83 20.03
CA LYS A 116 9.13 -4.36 19.30
C LYS A 116 9.20 -5.04 17.94
N SER A 117 9.64 -4.29 16.95
CA SER A 117 10.17 -4.87 15.72
C SER A 117 11.36 -5.75 16.05
N VAL A 118 11.34 -6.98 15.57
CA VAL A 118 12.50 -7.87 15.50
C VAL A 118 12.72 -8.15 14.04
N ALA A 119 13.84 -7.67 13.49
CA ALA A 119 14.25 -8.01 12.14
C ALA A 119 14.08 -9.52 11.93
N ALA A 120 13.36 -9.91 10.88
CA ALA A 120 13.30 -11.31 10.51
C ALA A 120 14.74 -11.82 10.41
N ALA A 121 15.05 -12.95 11.05
CA ALA A 121 16.31 -13.62 10.75
C ALA A 121 16.32 -13.78 9.23
N ALA A 122 17.31 -13.18 8.55
CA ALA A 122 17.40 -13.24 7.11
C ALA A 122 17.20 -14.69 6.70
N GLY A 123 16.17 -14.96 5.89
CA GLY A 123 16.09 -16.23 5.18
C GLY A 123 17.41 -16.46 4.45
N PRO A 124 17.71 -17.70 4.03
CA PRO A 124 18.87 -17.91 3.17
C PRO A 124 18.81 -16.90 2.02
N GLU A 125 19.83 -16.05 1.89
CA GLU A 125 19.90 -15.07 0.80
C GLU A 125 19.70 -15.82 -0.51
N LEU A 126 18.75 -15.34 -1.33
CA LEU A 126 18.48 -15.94 -2.63
C LEU A 126 19.75 -15.90 -3.50
N GLY A 127 20.53 -14.82 -3.39
CA GLY A 127 21.91 -14.74 -3.83
C GLY A 127 22.06 -14.81 -5.35
N PHE A 128 21.00 -14.47 -6.09
CA PHE A 128 20.97 -14.58 -7.54
C PHE A 128 22.01 -13.67 -8.20
N LYS A 129 22.52 -14.12 -9.35
CA LYS A 129 23.48 -13.38 -10.18
C LYS A 129 22.94 -13.20 -11.59
N ALA A 130 23.37 -12.11 -12.21
CA ALA A 130 23.12 -11.90 -13.63
C ALA A 130 23.76 -13.06 -14.42
N GLY A 131 22.98 -13.68 -15.29
CA GLY A 131 23.34 -14.89 -16.01
C GLY A 131 22.72 -16.16 -15.46
N ASP A 132 22.20 -16.18 -14.23
CA ASP A 132 21.54 -17.36 -13.67
C ASP A 132 20.22 -17.65 -14.40
N LEU A 133 19.84 -18.93 -14.46
CA LEU A 133 18.53 -19.33 -14.95
C LEU A 133 17.48 -19.08 -13.88
N VAL A 134 16.27 -18.71 -14.28
CA VAL A 134 15.16 -18.58 -13.34
C VAL A 134 14.72 -19.97 -12.85
N PRO A 135 14.71 -20.23 -11.53
CA PRO A 135 14.23 -21.51 -11.00
C PRO A 135 12.79 -21.83 -11.44
N ALA A 136 12.53 -23.08 -11.83
CA ALA A 136 11.27 -23.55 -12.42
C ALA A 136 10.83 -22.85 -13.73
N ARG A 137 11.67 -21.99 -14.30
CA ARG A 137 11.45 -21.23 -15.54
C ARG A 137 12.75 -21.13 -16.35
N GLU A 138 13.41 -22.27 -16.58
CA GLU A 138 14.77 -22.38 -17.15
C GLU A 138 14.95 -21.74 -18.54
N GLN A 139 13.87 -21.42 -19.24
CA GLN A 139 13.89 -20.66 -20.49
C GLN A 139 14.19 -19.15 -20.30
N TRP A 140 14.18 -18.66 -19.07
CA TRP A 140 14.48 -17.27 -18.70
C TRP A 140 15.83 -17.18 -18.01
N ARG A 141 16.58 -16.12 -18.32
CA ARG A 141 17.87 -15.83 -17.72
C ARG A 141 17.82 -14.47 -17.02
N LEU A 142 18.20 -14.43 -15.75
CA LEU A 142 18.29 -13.19 -14.97
C LEU A 142 19.32 -12.26 -15.61
N THR A 143 18.95 -11.02 -15.90
CA THR A 143 19.84 -10.04 -16.57
C THR A 143 20.20 -8.88 -15.65
N ARG A 144 19.20 -8.26 -15.01
CA ARG A 144 19.40 -7.06 -14.21
C ARG A 144 18.60 -7.11 -12.90
N PRO A 145 19.23 -6.91 -11.73
CA PRO A 145 18.49 -6.72 -10.49
C PRO A 145 17.80 -5.35 -10.50
N LEU A 146 16.53 -5.33 -10.08
CA LEU A 146 15.76 -4.11 -9.80
C LEU A 146 15.81 -3.77 -8.32
N GLU A 147 15.64 -4.79 -7.48
CA GLU A 147 15.63 -4.67 -6.02
C GLU A 147 16.28 -5.89 -5.40
N ARG A 148 17.02 -5.69 -4.31
CA ARG A 148 17.57 -6.76 -3.49
C ARG A 148 17.39 -6.41 -2.03
N SER A 149 16.48 -7.10 -1.36
CA SER A 149 16.38 -7.15 0.09
C SER A 149 16.66 -8.60 0.53
N GLY A 150 17.28 -8.79 1.71
CA GLY A 150 17.91 -10.08 2.06
C GLY A 150 17.07 -11.35 1.80
N SER A 151 15.76 -11.29 1.97
CA SER A 151 14.85 -12.42 1.71
C SER A 151 13.92 -12.27 0.48
N SER A 152 14.02 -11.17 -0.28
CA SER A 152 13.23 -10.86 -1.47
C SER A 152 14.09 -10.19 -2.56
N GLU A 153 14.04 -10.71 -3.78
CA GLU A 153 14.79 -10.14 -4.89
C GLU A 153 13.87 -9.88 -6.08
N VAL A 154 13.99 -8.71 -6.72
CA VAL A 154 13.27 -8.38 -7.95
C VAL A 154 14.27 -8.29 -9.09
N TRP A 155 14.01 -9.00 -10.17
CA TRP A 155 14.89 -9.09 -11.32
C TRP A 155 14.16 -8.93 -12.63
N ILE A 156 14.81 -8.29 -13.60
CA ILE A 156 14.51 -8.51 -15.00
C ILE A 156 15.19 -9.81 -15.43
N ALA A 157 14.43 -10.64 -16.15
CA ALA A 157 14.94 -11.78 -16.87
C ALA A 157 14.60 -11.66 -18.36
N GLU A 158 15.50 -12.14 -19.20
CA GLU A 158 15.32 -12.18 -20.66
C GLU A 158 15.22 -13.63 -21.12
N ASN A 159 14.32 -13.91 -22.06
CA ASN A 159 14.30 -15.16 -22.79
C ASN A 159 15.35 -15.10 -23.91
N PRO A 160 16.43 -15.91 -23.89
CA PRO A 160 17.52 -15.79 -24.86
C PRO A 160 17.10 -16.07 -26.31
N LYS A 161 15.98 -16.77 -26.53
CA LYS A 161 15.48 -17.10 -27.88
C LYS A 161 14.63 -15.98 -28.46
N THR A 162 13.72 -15.42 -27.66
CA THR A 162 12.75 -14.42 -28.13
C THR A 162 13.19 -12.99 -27.87
N ARG A 163 14.20 -12.77 -27.02
CA ARG A 163 14.60 -11.45 -26.48
C ARG A 163 13.49 -10.75 -25.70
N GLU A 164 12.43 -11.48 -25.34
CA GLU A 164 11.38 -10.97 -24.49
C GLU A 164 11.93 -10.78 -23.07
N GLU A 165 11.55 -9.68 -22.43
CA GLU A 165 11.90 -9.37 -21.04
C GLU A 165 10.68 -9.52 -20.12
N ARG A 166 10.92 -10.04 -18.91
CA ARG A 166 9.92 -10.20 -17.85
C ARG A 166 10.50 -9.83 -16.50
N VAL A 167 9.63 -9.49 -15.56
CA VAL A 167 10.03 -9.20 -14.18
C VAL A 167 9.68 -10.38 -13.28
N PHE A 168 10.62 -10.77 -12.44
CA PHE A 168 10.46 -11.83 -11.44
C PHE A 168 10.69 -11.26 -10.05
N LYS A 169 9.69 -11.37 -9.18
CA LYS A 169 9.75 -11.02 -7.76
C LYS A 169 9.82 -12.30 -6.95
N PHE A 170 10.96 -12.56 -6.33
CA PHE A 170 11.24 -13.78 -5.58
C PHE A 170 11.07 -13.59 -4.08
N ALA A 171 10.66 -14.65 -3.39
CA ALA A 171 10.62 -14.73 -1.94
C ALA A 171 11.21 -16.05 -1.46
N SER A 172 12.06 -15.99 -0.43
CA SER A 172 12.65 -17.17 0.23
C SER A 172 11.87 -17.64 1.47
N ASP A 173 10.99 -16.81 2.01
CA ASP A 173 10.28 -17.07 3.26
C ASP A 173 8.75 -16.97 3.14
N GLY A 174 8.05 -17.56 4.11
CA GLY A 174 6.59 -17.62 4.14
C GLY A 174 5.90 -16.29 4.43
N VAL A 175 6.60 -15.28 4.95
CA VAL A 175 6.04 -13.94 5.20
C VAL A 175 5.97 -13.17 3.89
N ARG A 176 7.06 -13.14 3.13
CA ARG A 176 7.14 -12.53 1.81
C ARG A 176 6.24 -13.23 0.79
N LEU A 177 6.09 -14.55 0.91
CA LEU A 177 5.10 -15.30 0.14
C LEU A 177 3.67 -14.76 0.31
N LYS A 178 3.27 -14.32 1.51
CA LYS A 178 1.94 -13.71 1.70
C LYS A 178 1.77 -12.42 0.89
N GLY A 179 2.83 -11.61 0.79
CA GLY A 179 2.85 -10.41 -0.05
C GLY A 179 2.66 -10.74 -1.53
N LEU A 180 3.41 -11.74 -2.04
CA LEU A 180 3.25 -12.20 -3.43
C LEU A 180 1.83 -12.74 -3.69
N LYS A 181 1.29 -13.56 -2.77
CA LYS A 181 -0.08 -14.07 -2.89
C LYS A 181 -1.10 -12.94 -2.94
N ARG A 182 -0.96 -11.94 -2.06
CA ARG A 182 -1.83 -10.75 -2.04
C ARG A 182 -1.79 -9.99 -3.35
N GLU A 183 -0.60 -9.75 -3.88
CA GLU A 183 -0.41 -9.05 -5.16
C GLU A 183 -1.15 -9.77 -6.30
N ILE A 184 -0.99 -11.10 -6.39
CA ILE A 184 -1.69 -11.93 -7.38
C ILE A 184 -3.20 -11.87 -7.21
N THR A 185 -3.68 -11.97 -5.97
CA THR A 185 -5.11 -11.93 -5.69
C THR A 185 -5.71 -10.59 -6.11
N VAL A 186 -5.04 -9.48 -5.81
CA VAL A 186 -5.50 -8.13 -6.21
C VAL A 186 -5.44 -7.96 -7.72
N SER A 187 -4.35 -8.37 -8.39
CA SER A 187 -4.26 -8.29 -9.85
C SER A 187 -5.31 -9.15 -10.56
N ARG A 188 -5.61 -10.34 -10.04
CA ARG A 188 -6.68 -11.19 -10.56
C ARG A 188 -8.04 -10.52 -10.37
N PHE A 189 -8.31 -9.98 -9.19
CA PHE A 189 -9.54 -9.25 -8.89
C PHE A 189 -9.73 -8.03 -9.80
N LEU A 190 -8.67 -7.25 -10.03
CA LEU A 190 -8.67 -6.14 -10.98
C LEU A 190 -9.03 -6.61 -12.39
N ARG A 191 -8.39 -7.67 -12.87
CA ARG A 191 -8.65 -8.23 -14.21
C ARG A 191 -10.06 -8.78 -14.37
N GLU A 192 -10.57 -9.52 -13.38
CA GLU A 192 -11.92 -10.11 -13.43
C GLU A 192 -13.00 -9.02 -13.35
N SER A 193 -12.78 -7.96 -12.56
CA SER A 193 -13.76 -6.90 -12.35
C SER A 193 -13.74 -5.80 -13.43
N LEU A 194 -12.57 -5.46 -13.97
CA LEU A 194 -12.38 -4.35 -14.92
C LEU A 194 -12.01 -4.82 -16.34
N GLY A 195 -11.82 -6.12 -16.54
CA GLY A 195 -11.27 -6.68 -17.77
C GLY A 195 -9.76 -6.43 -17.91
N GLU A 196 -9.21 -6.72 -19.09
CA GLU A 196 -7.83 -6.38 -19.40
C GLU A 196 -7.69 -4.86 -19.62
N ARG A 197 -6.96 -4.22 -18.70
CA ARG A 197 -6.70 -2.78 -18.70
C ARG A 197 -5.22 -2.54 -18.97
N PRO A 198 -4.86 -1.81 -20.04
CA PRO A 198 -3.45 -1.59 -20.36
C PRO A 198 -2.71 -0.75 -19.31
N GLU A 199 -3.45 -0.03 -18.45
CA GLU A 199 -2.91 0.81 -17.37
C GLU A 199 -2.41 0.02 -16.16
N PHE A 200 -2.67 -1.30 -16.06
CA PHE A 200 -2.12 -2.14 -15.01
C PHE A 200 -1.05 -3.08 -15.56
N VAL A 201 -0.02 -3.35 -14.75
CA VAL A 201 0.98 -4.38 -15.06
C VAL A 201 0.32 -5.75 -15.04
N ARG A 202 0.54 -6.53 -16.10
CA ARG A 202 0.01 -7.89 -16.21
C ARG A 202 0.90 -8.89 -15.49
N ILE A 203 0.32 -9.60 -14.52
CA ILE A 203 0.89 -10.82 -13.96
C ILE A 203 0.67 -11.97 -14.95
N LEU A 204 1.73 -12.74 -15.20
CA LEU A 204 1.80 -13.78 -16.21
C LEU A 204 1.78 -15.18 -15.60
N GLU A 205 2.58 -15.40 -14.55
CA GLU A 205 2.77 -16.73 -13.93
C GLU A 205 3.25 -16.59 -12.49
N TRP A 206 3.20 -17.66 -11.70
CA TRP A 206 3.78 -17.71 -10.35
C TRP A 206 4.17 -19.12 -9.91
N ASN A 207 5.04 -19.23 -8.91
CA ASN A 207 5.33 -20.49 -8.23
C ASN A 207 5.28 -20.28 -6.72
N PHE A 208 4.35 -20.98 -6.06
CA PHE A 208 4.18 -20.96 -4.60
C PHE A 208 4.34 -22.34 -3.96
N GLU A 209 4.72 -23.36 -4.74
CA GLU A 209 4.81 -24.75 -4.26
C GLU A 209 6.09 -24.98 -3.48
N SER A 210 7.21 -24.44 -3.98
CA SER A 210 8.52 -24.59 -3.37
C SER A 210 9.35 -23.31 -3.50
N ALA A 211 10.18 -23.06 -2.50
CA ALA A 211 11.12 -21.94 -2.53
C ALA A 211 12.21 -22.20 -3.59
N PRO A 212 12.68 -21.15 -4.31
CA PRO A 212 12.25 -19.76 -4.18
C PRO A 212 10.87 -19.54 -4.81
N PHE A 213 9.97 -18.96 -4.03
CA PHE A 213 8.65 -18.59 -4.52
C PHE A 213 8.82 -17.41 -5.47
N PHE A 214 7.99 -17.32 -6.51
CA PHE A 214 8.04 -16.17 -7.40
C PHE A 214 6.69 -15.74 -7.92
N LEU A 215 6.64 -14.47 -8.30
CA LEU A 215 5.62 -13.86 -9.15
C LEU A 215 6.32 -13.37 -10.43
N GLU A 216 5.79 -13.74 -11.58
CA GLU A 216 6.26 -13.34 -12.91
C GLU A 216 5.27 -12.35 -13.52
N SER A 217 5.76 -11.18 -13.95
CA SER A 217 4.97 -10.16 -14.63
C SER A 217 5.61 -9.72 -15.94
N GLU A 218 4.85 -9.00 -16.76
CA GLU A 218 5.43 -8.32 -17.92
C GLU A 218 6.47 -7.28 -17.47
N TYR A 219 7.51 -7.09 -18.28
CA TYR A 219 8.37 -5.92 -18.14
C TYR A 219 7.72 -4.74 -18.85
N ALA A 220 7.45 -3.67 -18.10
CA ALA A 220 6.75 -2.48 -18.58
C ALA A 220 7.66 -1.24 -18.58
N GLY A 221 8.93 -1.41 -18.95
CA GLY A 221 9.86 -0.30 -19.08
C GLY A 221 10.37 0.25 -17.73
N PRO A 222 11.10 1.38 -17.75
CA PRO A 222 11.58 2.05 -16.55
C PRO A 222 10.43 2.64 -15.71
N ASN A 223 10.69 2.83 -14.42
CA ASN A 223 9.78 3.61 -13.59
C ASN A 223 9.77 5.09 -13.99
N LEU A 224 8.77 5.84 -13.55
CA LEU A 224 8.50 7.20 -14.00
C LEU A 224 9.64 8.17 -13.66
N ALA A 225 10.32 7.98 -12.52
CA ALA A 225 11.47 8.78 -12.15
C ALA A 225 12.67 8.46 -13.07
N GLU A 226 13.00 7.18 -13.24
CA GLU A 226 14.07 6.74 -14.15
C GLU A 226 13.82 7.19 -15.60
N TRP A 227 12.58 7.05 -16.07
CA TRP A 227 12.17 7.48 -17.40
C TRP A 227 12.33 8.99 -17.57
N ALA A 228 11.92 9.79 -16.57
CA ALA A 228 12.08 11.24 -16.63
C ALA A 228 13.56 11.66 -16.69
N GLU A 229 14.44 10.99 -15.94
CA GLU A 229 15.88 11.20 -16.01
C GLU A 229 16.44 10.86 -17.41
N GLN A 230 15.96 9.78 -18.04
CA GLN A 230 16.32 9.44 -19.43
C GLN A 230 15.88 10.52 -20.44
N GLN A 231 14.84 11.30 -20.14
CA GLN A 231 14.43 12.46 -20.94
C GLN A 231 15.20 13.75 -20.61
N GLY A 232 16.22 13.68 -19.76
CA GLY A 232 17.00 14.84 -19.29
C GLY A 232 16.41 15.56 -18.08
N GLY A 233 15.54 14.88 -17.33
CA GLY A 233 14.91 15.35 -16.10
C GLY A 233 13.45 15.76 -16.30
N LEU A 234 12.66 15.66 -15.22
CA LEU A 234 11.21 15.93 -15.28
C LEU A 234 10.89 17.35 -15.80
N ALA A 235 11.69 18.35 -15.41
CA ALA A 235 11.60 19.73 -15.89
C ALA A 235 11.70 19.92 -17.42
N LYS A 236 12.28 18.95 -18.16
CA LYS A 236 12.41 19.01 -19.63
C LYS A 236 11.17 18.50 -20.36
N ILE A 237 10.35 17.69 -19.70
CA ILE A 237 9.12 17.14 -20.29
C ILE A 237 8.06 18.25 -20.36
N PRO A 238 7.32 18.45 -21.47
CA PRO A 238 6.28 19.47 -21.52
C PRO A 238 5.22 19.28 -20.44
N VAL A 239 4.80 20.38 -19.78
CA VAL A 239 3.81 20.33 -18.69
C VAL A 239 2.51 19.64 -19.10
N GLY A 240 2.06 19.81 -20.35
CA GLY A 240 0.89 19.10 -20.87
C GLY A 240 1.04 17.58 -20.84
N MET A 241 2.23 17.04 -21.17
CA MET A 241 2.49 15.60 -21.09
C MET A 241 2.56 15.12 -19.63
N ARG A 242 3.13 15.93 -18.73
CA ARG A 242 3.16 15.63 -17.29
C ARG A 242 1.75 15.54 -16.69
N LEU A 243 0.89 16.50 -17.02
CA LEU A 243 -0.52 16.48 -16.62
C LEU A 243 -1.30 15.32 -17.23
N GLN A 244 -0.99 14.95 -18.48
CA GLN A 244 -1.58 13.77 -19.11
C GLN A 244 -1.21 12.48 -18.35
N PHE A 245 0.06 12.29 -17.99
CA PHE A 245 0.48 11.14 -17.19
C PHE A 245 -0.22 11.09 -15.84
N LEU A 246 -0.27 12.22 -15.11
CA LEU A 246 -1.01 12.26 -13.86
C LEU A 246 -2.48 11.91 -14.05
N THR A 247 -3.11 12.44 -15.10
CA THR A 247 -4.52 12.15 -15.41
C THR A 247 -4.73 10.66 -15.65
N ASP A 248 -3.81 10.00 -16.38
CA ASP A 248 -3.90 8.56 -16.65
C ASP A 248 -3.64 7.71 -15.40
N ILE A 249 -2.69 8.11 -14.54
CA ILE A 249 -2.49 7.50 -13.22
C ILE A 249 -3.76 7.63 -12.37
N ALA A 250 -4.34 8.83 -12.28
CA ALA A 250 -5.55 9.08 -11.51
C ALA A 250 -6.76 8.28 -12.05
N LYS A 251 -6.87 8.10 -13.37
CA LYS A 251 -7.89 7.22 -13.98
C LYS A 251 -7.71 5.76 -13.58
N ALA A 252 -6.48 5.24 -13.59
CA ALA A 252 -6.20 3.87 -13.17
C ALA A 252 -6.55 3.67 -11.68
N VAL A 253 -6.17 4.62 -10.82
CA VAL A 253 -6.50 4.60 -9.39
C VAL A 253 -8.01 4.70 -9.16
N ALA A 254 -8.70 5.61 -9.85
CA ALA A 254 -10.15 5.75 -9.76
C ALA A 254 -10.88 4.46 -10.19
N ALA A 255 -10.40 3.78 -11.23
CA ALA A 255 -10.96 2.50 -11.67
C ALA A 255 -10.77 1.41 -10.61
N ALA A 256 -9.59 1.34 -9.97
CA ALA A 256 -9.33 0.41 -8.87
C ALA A 256 -10.22 0.71 -7.65
N HIS A 257 -10.34 1.98 -7.26
CA HIS A 257 -11.22 2.43 -6.17
C HIS A 257 -12.68 2.04 -6.43
N GLY A 258 -13.16 2.20 -7.66
CA GLY A 258 -14.54 1.88 -8.07
C GLY A 258 -14.93 0.41 -7.89
N ILE A 259 -13.96 -0.49 -7.76
CA ILE A 259 -14.21 -1.93 -7.48
C ILE A 259 -13.82 -2.35 -6.06
N GLY A 260 -13.37 -1.44 -5.20
CA GLY A 260 -13.00 -1.78 -3.83
C GLY A 260 -11.51 -2.07 -3.61
N VAL A 261 -10.60 -1.68 -4.51
CA VAL A 261 -9.15 -1.87 -4.37
C VAL A 261 -8.47 -0.55 -4.02
N LEU A 262 -7.63 -0.53 -2.98
CA LEU A 262 -6.71 0.58 -2.67
C LEU A 262 -5.29 0.22 -3.09
N HIS A 263 -4.51 1.19 -3.57
CA HIS A 263 -3.11 0.96 -3.93
C HIS A 263 -2.19 1.05 -2.71
N LYS A 264 -2.32 2.08 -1.87
CA LYS A 264 -1.56 2.32 -0.61
C LYS A 264 -0.09 2.70 -0.73
N ASP A 265 0.51 2.65 -1.92
CA ASP A 265 1.93 2.97 -2.14
C ASP A 265 2.11 3.68 -3.48
N LEU A 266 1.28 4.69 -3.75
CA LEU A 266 1.39 5.49 -4.99
C LEU A 266 2.61 6.40 -4.92
N LYS A 267 3.60 6.12 -5.77
CA LYS A 267 4.84 6.90 -5.91
C LYS A 267 5.45 6.69 -7.30
N PRO A 268 6.38 7.56 -7.76
CA PRO A 268 6.97 7.45 -9.09
C PRO A 268 7.65 6.10 -9.36
N ALA A 269 8.19 5.44 -8.33
CA ALA A 269 8.80 4.11 -8.46
C ALA A 269 7.80 3.01 -8.87
N ASN A 270 6.51 3.18 -8.55
CA ASN A 270 5.45 2.21 -8.84
C ASN A 270 4.64 2.57 -10.11
N ILE A 271 5.05 3.61 -10.82
CA ILE A 271 4.48 3.98 -12.12
C ILE A 271 5.53 3.70 -13.19
N LEU A 272 5.20 2.86 -14.15
CA LEU A 272 6.08 2.47 -15.25
C LEU A 272 5.67 3.19 -16.53
N VAL A 273 6.64 3.46 -17.41
CA VAL A 273 6.40 4.18 -18.67
C VAL A 273 6.82 3.32 -19.86
N VAL A 274 5.87 3.05 -20.76
CA VAL A 274 6.09 2.28 -21.99
C VAL A 274 5.76 3.11 -23.23
N PRO A 275 6.35 2.80 -24.40
CA PRO A 275 5.85 3.32 -25.66
C PRO A 275 4.38 2.96 -25.85
N ALA A 276 3.57 3.90 -26.33
CA ALA A 276 2.17 3.65 -26.64
C ALA A 276 2.05 2.59 -27.75
N LYS A 277 1.14 1.61 -27.60
CA LYS A 277 0.90 0.57 -28.62
C LYS A 277 0.39 1.12 -29.94
N THR A 278 -0.27 2.28 -29.91
CA THR A 278 -0.85 2.95 -31.07
C THR A 278 -0.42 4.41 -31.08
N GLY A 279 0.25 4.83 -32.17
CA GLY A 279 0.70 6.21 -32.36
C GLY A 279 2.07 6.51 -31.76
N ALA A 280 2.52 7.76 -31.93
CA ALA A 280 3.74 8.26 -31.30
C ALA A 280 3.38 8.82 -29.92
N GLY A 281 3.82 8.16 -28.85
CA GLY A 281 3.52 8.60 -27.49
C GLY A 281 3.99 7.61 -26.43
N TRP A 282 3.65 7.93 -25.19
CA TRP A 282 3.98 7.17 -24.01
C TRP A 282 2.70 6.79 -23.28
N GLN A 283 2.71 5.64 -22.63
CA GLN A 283 1.63 5.14 -21.80
C GLN A 283 2.18 4.81 -20.41
N ILE A 284 1.41 5.13 -19.38
CA ILE A 284 1.72 4.74 -18.01
C ILE A 284 1.15 3.35 -17.71
N LYS A 285 1.80 2.66 -16.78
CA LYS A 285 1.33 1.43 -16.15
C LYS A 285 1.54 1.53 -14.64
N VAL A 286 0.50 1.26 -13.87
CA VAL A 286 0.54 1.17 -12.41
C VAL A 286 0.97 -0.25 -12.03
N ALA A 287 2.01 -0.33 -11.21
CA ALA A 287 2.65 -1.55 -10.75
C ALA A 287 2.57 -1.67 -9.21
N ASP A 288 2.99 -2.83 -8.70
CA ASP A 288 3.17 -3.10 -7.27
C ASP A 288 1.93 -2.88 -6.39
N PHE A 289 0.91 -3.69 -6.64
CA PHE A 289 -0.19 -3.90 -5.69
C PHE A 289 0.23 -4.79 -4.51
N GLY A 290 1.54 -4.96 -4.28
CA GLY A 290 2.09 -5.75 -3.17
C GLY A 290 1.62 -5.25 -1.81
N SER A 291 1.33 -3.95 -1.69
CA SER A 291 0.77 -3.27 -0.50
C SER A 291 -0.75 -3.12 -0.50
N ALA A 292 -1.42 -3.45 -1.61
CA ALA A 292 -2.82 -3.17 -1.83
C ALA A 292 -3.75 -3.94 -0.88
N SER A 293 -4.96 -3.42 -0.70
CA SER A 293 -6.03 -4.17 0.00
C SER A 293 -7.37 -3.99 -0.68
N LEU A 294 -8.19 -5.02 -0.51
CA LEU A 294 -9.60 -4.98 -0.81
C LEU A 294 -10.33 -4.41 0.42
N PHE A 295 -11.13 -3.37 0.24
CA PHE A 295 -11.89 -2.75 1.33
C PHE A 295 -13.39 -3.10 1.31
N ASP A 296 -13.81 -3.96 0.38
CA ASP A 296 -15.15 -4.54 0.31
C ASP A 296 -15.09 -6.08 0.42
N PRO A 297 -15.22 -6.65 1.63
CA PRO A 297 -15.15 -8.10 1.88
C PRO A 297 -16.23 -8.91 1.15
N SER A 298 -17.38 -8.30 0.82
CA SER A 298 -18.50 -8.99 0.17
C SER A 298 -18.17 -9.45 -1.26
N ARG A 299 -17.25 -8.75 -1.93
CA ARG A 299 -16.81 -9.08 -3.30
C ARG A 299 -15.78 -10.20 -3.36
N LEU A 300 -14.97 -10.40 -2.31
CA LEU A 300 -14.08 -11.57 -2.21
C LEU A 300 -14.88 -12.88 -2.16
N HIS A 301 -15.93 -12.88 -1.34
CA HIS A 301 -16.79 -14.05 -1.14
C HIS A 301 -17.52 -14.43 -2.44
N ALA A 302 -17.94 -13.45 -3.24
CA ALA A 302 -18.58 -13.68 -4.54
C ALA A 302 -17.66 -14.37 -5.57
N LEU A 303 -16.33 -14.28 -5.41
CA LEU A 303 -15.33 -14.85 -6.31
C LEU A 303 -14.69 -16.13 -5.79
N GLY A 304 -15.11 -16.64 -4.62
CA GLY A 304 -14.52 -17.84 -4.01
C GLY A 304 -13.05 -17.65 -3.59
N ILE A 305 -12.62 -16.41 -3.38
CA ILE A 305 -11.26 -16.05 -2.98
C ILE A 305 -11.20 -16.04 -1.45
N THR A 306 -10.37 -16.92 -0.87
CA THR A 306 -10.16 -16.99 0.59
C THR A 306 -9.50 -15.71 1.09
N ASN A 307 -9.96 -15.19 2.23
CA ASN A 307 -9.59 -13.88 2.80
C ASN A 307 -8.15 -13.82 3.38
N LEU A 308 -7.26 -14.70 2.94
CA LEU A 308 -5.93 -14.91 3.48
C LEU A 308 -4.98 -13.78 3.07
N GLY A 309 -4.80 -12.79 3.96
CA GLY A 309 -3.72 -11.79 3.87
C GLY A 309 -4.13 -10.33 3.72
N PHE A 310 -5.42 -9.99 3.89
CA PHE A 310 -5.93 -8.63 3.70
C PHE A 310 -5.89 -7.73 4.94
N THR A 311 -5.60 -8.29 6.12
CA THR A 311 -5.44 -7.55 7.37
C THR A 311 -3.97 -7.28 7.67
N HIS A 312 -3.41 -6.16 7.17
CA HIS A 312 -2.26 -5.53 7.82
C HIS A 312 -1.96 -4.10 7.37
N THR A 313 -1.38 -3.38 8.33
CA THR A 313 -0.96 -1.98 8.36
C THR A 313 0.18 -1.69 7.40
N VAL A 314 0.19 -0.48 6.85
CA VAL A 314 1.30 0.08 6.07
C VAL A 314 2.55 0.01 6.92
N SER A 315 3.60 -0.53 6.35
CA SER A 315 4.90 -0.41 6.95
C SER A 315 5.89 -0.11 5.79
N PRO A 316 7.01 0.58 6.05
CA PRO A 316 7.87 1.06 4.98
C PRO A 316 8.94 0.01 4.68
N GLN A 317 8.99 -0.49 3.45
CA GLN A 317 10.15 -1.21 2.92
C GLN A 317 11.15 -0.24 2.27
N ASP A 318 12.41 -0.46 2.64
CA ASP A 318 13.66 -0.12 1.94
C ASP A 318 14.13 1.35 1.89
N GLY A 319 15.33 1.56 2.48
CA GLY A 319 16.49 2.29 1.94
C GLY A 319 16.40 3.80 1.62
N SER A 320 15.20 4.32 1.46
CA SER A 320 14.87 5.73 1.32
C SER A 320 13.59 5.97 2.12
N LEU A 321 13.66 5.73 3.44
CA LEU A 321 12.56 6.06 4.38
C LEU A 321 12.01 7.47 4.08
N THR A 322 12.88 8.41 3.76
CA THR A 322 12.52 9.79 3.39
C THR A 322 11.66 9.90 2.12
N GLY A 323 11.91 9.05 1.10
CA GLY A 323 11.24 9.13 -0.21
C GLY A 323 9.85 8.49 -0.26
N THR A 324 9.59 7.45 0.52
CA THR A 324 8.24 6.84 0.59
C THR A 324 7.31 7.62 1.53
N LEU A 325 7.84 8.18 2.61
CA LEU A 325 7.06 8.97 3.58
C LEU A 325 6.43 10.23 2.95
N MET A 326 7.04 10.80 1.90
CA MET A 326 6.53 12.04 1.27
C MET A 326 5.18 11.86 0.57
N TYR A 327 4.84 10.62 0.18
CA TYR A 327 3.57 10.29 -0.48
C TYR A 327 2.51 9.78 0.51
N MET A 328 2.89 9.48 1.75
CA MET A 328 1.94 9.01 2.77
C MET A 328 1.09 10.17 3.29
N ALA A 329 -0.22 9.93 3.36
CA ALA A 329 -1.15 10.89 3.92
C ALA A 329 -0.89 11.09 5.43
N PRO A 330 -1.09 12.30 5.99
CA PRO A 330 -0.81 12.57 7.40
C PRO A 330 -1.55 11.67 8.37
N GLU A 331 -2.78 11.27 8.06
CA GLU A 331 -3.55 10.34 8.87
C GLU A 331 -2.96 8.92 8.88
N VAL A 332 -2.37 8.49 7.76
CA VAL A 332 -1.67 7.19 7.66
C VAL A 332 -0.37 7.23 8.46
N LEU A 333 0.38 8.34 8.39
CA LEU A 333 1.55 8.58 9.23
C LEU A 333 1.20 8.60 10.73
N ALA A 334 -0.01 9.07 11.06
CA ALA A 334 -0.55 9.03 12.42
C ALA A 334 -1.07 7.63 12.85
N GLY A 335 -0.91 6.61 12.01
CA GLY A 335 -1.27 5.23 12.30
C GLY A 335 -2.71 4.85 11.97
N GLN A 336 -3.48 5.73 11.30
CA GLN A 336 -4.83 5.38 10.83
C GLN A 336 -4.75 4.44 9.62
N SER A 337 -5.80 3.64 9.44
CA SER A 337 -5.91 2.75 8.28
C SER A 337 -5.96 3.55 6.96
N PRO A 338 -5.20 3.17 5.93
CA PRO A 338 -5.29 3.78 4.61
C PRO A 338 -6.69 3.65 4.01
N SER A 339 -7.05 4.63 3.19
CA SER A 339 -8.35 4.73 2.52
C SER A 339 -8.19 5.24 1.08
N ALA A 340 -9.30 5.31 0.33
CA ALA A 340 -9.28 5.97 -0.97
C ALA A 340 -8.79 7.43 -0.86
N SER A 341 -9.12 8.11 0.25
CA SER A 341 -8.66 9.46 0.53
C SER A 341 -7.13 9.55 0.67
N SER A 342 -6.46 8.53 1.21
CA SER A 342 -4.99 8.55 1.32
C SER A 342 -4.29 8.34 -0.03
N ASP A 343 -4.87 7.58 -0.95
CA ASP A 343 -4.37 7.49 -2.33
C ASP A 343 -4.55 8.84 -3.07
N VAL A 344 -5.65 9.56 -2.82
CA VAL A 344 -5.88 10.91 -3.36
C VAL A 344 -4.82 11.91 -2.87
N TYR A 345 -4.40 11.81 -1.61
CA TYR A 345 -3.30 12.61 -1.09
C TYR A 345 -2.01 12.39 -1.88
N ALA A 346 -1.65 11.12 -2.12
CA ALA A 346 -0.47 10.77 -2.91
C ALA A 346 -0.55 11.32 -4.35
N LEU A 347 -1.74 11.27 -4.98
CA LEU A 347 -1.98 11.90 -6.28
C LEU A 347 -1.79 13.42 -6.24
N GLY A 348 -2.19 14.09 -5.16
CA GLY A 348 -1.96 15.53 -4.96
C GLY A 348 -0.48 15.89 -4.83
N VAL A 349 0.30 15.07 -4.11
CA VAL A 349 1.76 15.21 -4.03
C VAL A 349 2.39 15.02 -5.41
N LEU A 350 1.97 14.00 -6.16
CA LEU A 350 2.42 13.78 -7.54
C LEU A 350 2.07 14.96 -8.45
N LEU A 351 0.86 15.54 -8.33
CA LEU A 351 0.46 16.72 -9.10
C LEU A 351 1.41 17.89 -8.89
N TYR A 352 1.71 18.21 -7.63
CA TYR A 352 2.70 19.24 -7.30
C TYR A 352 4.06 18.97 -7.95
N GLN A 353 4.57 17.74 -7.80
CA GLN A 353 5.89 17.37 -8.33
C GLN A 353 5.95 17.41 -9.86
N PHE A 354 4.89 16.98 -10.53
CA PHE A 354 4.77 17.09 -11.99
C PHE A 354 4.83 18.56 -12.43
N LEU A 355 4.13 19.45 -11.75
CA LEU A 355 4.12 20.88 -12.12
C LEU A 355 5.47 21.55 -11.87
N VAL A 356 6.09 21.32 -10.72
CA VAL A 356 7.42 21.87 -10.43
C VAL A 356 8.50 21.22 -11.30
N GLY A 357 8.31 19.96 -11.70
CA GLY A 357 9.26 19.24 -12.53
C GLY A 357 10.38 18.58 -11.74
N ASP A 358 10.12 18.17 -10.49
CA ASP A 358 11.08 17.42 -9.66
C ASP A 358 10.34 16.49 -8.68
N PHE A 359 10.49 15.16 -8.84
CA PHE A 359 9.91 14.15 -7.94
C PHE A 359 10.56 14.11 -6.55
N ARG A 360 11.70 14.77 -6.35
CA ARG A 360 12.37 14.83 -5.05
C ARG A 360 11.87 15.99 -4.20
N LYS A 361 11.08 16.91 -4.78
CA LYS A 361 10.60 18.09 -4.07
C LYS A 361 9.43 17.71 -3.16
N PRO A 362 9.53 17.94 -1.83
CA PRO A 362 8.43 17.67 -0.91
C PRO A 362 7.36 18.76 -1.02
N LEU A 363 6.11 18.38 -0.77
CA LEU A 363 5.02 19.35 -0.59
C LEU A 363 5.15 19.99 0.81
N ALA A 364 5.70 21.19 0.87
CA ALA A 364 5.98 21.92 2.11
C ALA A 364 5.28 23.29 2.13
N PRO A 365 5.03 23.91 3.31
CA PRO A 365 4.40 25.21 3.39
C PRO A 365 5.06 26.26 2.47
N GLY A 366 4.25 27.02 1.72
CA GLY A 366 4.72 27.99 0.73
C GLY A 366 4.86 27.44 -0.69
N TRP A 367 4.56 26.15 -0.91
CA TRP A 367 4.55 25.50 -2.23
C TRP A 367 3.66 26.22 -3.25
N GLU A 368 2.66 26.99 -2.80
CA GLU A 368 1.76 27.76 -3.66
C GLU A 368 2.53 28.77 -4.53
N SER A 369 3.67 29.26 -4.05
CA SER A 369 4.52 30.18 -4.82
C SER A 369 5.21 29.53 -6.02
N ASP A 370 5.34 28.20 -6.02
CA ASP A 370 5.93 27.45 -7.12
C ASP A 370 4.97 27.24 -8.30
N ILE A 371 3.66 27.45 -8.10
CA ILE A 371 2.62 27.08 -9.06
C ILE A 371 1.91 28.32 -9.57
N ALA A 372 2.15 28.67 -10.84
CA ALA A 372 1.59 29.88 -11.45
C ALA A 372 0.07 29.82 -11.63
N ASP A 373 -0.46 28.66 -12.06
CA ASP A 373 -1.88 28.51 -12.37
C ASP A 373 -2.71 28.41 -11.07
N PRO A 374 -3.65 29.33 -10.82
CA PRO A 374 -4.46 29.31 -9.61
C PRO A 374 -5.41 28.11 -9.52
N LEU A 375 -5.90 27.57 -10.63
CA LEU A 375 -6.77 26.39 -10.62
C LEU A 375 -5.99 25.15 -10.22
N LEU A 376 -4.75 25.02 -10.70
CA LEU A 376 -3.87 23.92 -10.31
C LEU A 376 -3.41 24.03 -8.86
N ARG A 377 -3.29 25.26 -8.32
CA ARG A 377 -3.11 25.46 -6.87
C ARG A 377 -4.32 24.98 -6.08
N GLU A 378 -5.52 25.34 -6.48
CA GLU A 378 -6.75 24.86 -5.85
C GLU A 378 -6.80 23.32 -5.88
N ASP A 379 -6.48 22.70 -7.02
CA ASP A 379 -6.48 21.26 -7.19
C ASP A 379 -5.45 20.55 -6.32
N ILE A 380 -4.22 21.07 -6.18
CA ILE A 380 -3.21 20.53 -5.25
C ILE A 380 -3.66 20.68 -3.80
N ALA A 381 -4.18 21.86 -3.42
CA ALA A 381 -4.59 22.13 -2.05
C ALA A 381 -5.71 21.18 -1.59
N GLU A 382 -6.66 20.90 -2.48
CA GLU A 382 -7.75 19.96 -2.20
C GLU A 382 -7.33 18.49 -2.35
N ALA A 383 -6.44 18.14 -3.28
CA ALA A 383 -5.98 16.74 -3.39
C ALA A 383 -5.05 16.34 -2.25
N ALA A 384 -4.12 17.22 -1.86
CA ALA A 384 -3.10 16.98 -0.84
C ALA A 384 -3.42 17.65 0.51
N SER A 385 -4.71 17.92 0.79
CA SER A 385 -5.12 18.41 2.11
C SER A 385 -4.72 17.40 3.19
N GLY A 386 -4.05 17.86 4.25
CA GLY A 386 -3.74 17.02 5.42
C GLY A 386 -4.98 16.71 6.28
N ASP A 387 -6.07 17.44 6.10
CA ASP A 387 -7.39 17.14 6.68
C ASP A 387 -8.22 16.36 5.64
N PRO A 388 -8.52 15.07 5.87
CA PRO A 388 -9.29 14.26 4.94
C PRO A 388 -10.68 14.82 4.61
N SER A 389 -11.29 15.61 5.50
CA SER A 389 -12.63 16.19 5.28
C SER A 389 -12.65 17.32 4.26
N LYS A 390 -11.49 17.94 4.02
CA LYS A 390 -11.28 18.98 2.99
C LYS A 390 -10.63 18.42 1.73
N ARG A 391 -10.31 17.13 1.73
CA ARG A 391 -9.68 16.48 0.60
C ARG A 391 -10.71 16.21 -0.50
N LEU A 392 -10.28 16.18 -1.75
CA LEU A 392 -11.13 15.68 -2.85
C LEU A 392 -11.74 14.33 -2.46
N SER A 393 -13.01 14.15 -2.79
CA SER A 393 -13.77 13.00 -2.31
C SER A 393 -13.31 11.70 -2.97
N SER A 394 -12.78 11.79 -4.19
CA SER A 394 -12.31 10.65 -4.96
C SER A 394 -11.18 11.01 -5.94
N ALA A 395 -10.45 10.00 -6.41
CA ALA A 395 -9.53 10.16 -7.52
C ALA A 395 -10.25 10.56 -8.83
N ALA A 396 -11.53 10.22 -8.98
CA ALA A 396 -12.33 10.61 -10.14
C ALA A 396 -12.58 12.13 -10.18
N ASP A 397 -12.74 12.78 -9.03
CA ASP A 397 -12.86 14.24 -8.95
C ASP A 397 -11.60 14.93 -9.48
N LEU A 398 -10.43 14.37 -9.16
CA LEU A 398 -9.16 14.87 -9.68
C LEU A 398 -9.05 14.65 -11.20
N VAL A 399 -9.50 13.50 -11.70
CA VAL A 399 -9.58 13.24 -13.15
C VAL A 399 -10.47 14.27 -13.84
N GLU A 400 -11.66 14.55 -13.31
CA GLU A 400 -12.58 15.55 -13.86
C GLU A 400 -11.93 16.94 -13.89
N ARG A 401 -11.30 17.35 -12.79
CA ARG A 401 -10.61 18.64 -12.68
C ARG A 401 -9.49 18.81 -13.70
N LEU A 402 -8.68 17.77 -13.91
CA LEU A 402 -7.57 17.80 -14.86
C LEU A 402 -8.04 17.73 -16.32
N THR A 403 -9.04 16.90 -16.62
CA THR A 403 -9.58 16.76 -17.98
C THR A 403 -10.37 17.98 -18.45
N THR A 404 -10.96 18.73 -17.52
CA THR A 404 -11.71 19.97 -17.79
C THR A 404 -10.88 21.24 -17.56
N LEU A 405 -9.57 21.13 -17.31
CA LEU A 405 -8.72 22.26 -16.91
C LEU A 405 -8.80 23.46 -17.89
N ASP A 406 -8.74 23.22 -19.19
CA ASP A 406 -8.80 24.29 -20.18
C ASP A 406 -10.18 24.97 -20.23
N GLN A 407 -11.25 24.20 -20.01
CA GLN A 407 -12.60 24.75 -19.88
C GLN A 407 -12.73 25.59 -18.61
N ARG A 408 -12.20 25.12 -17.48
CA ARG A 408 -12.17 25.87 -16.22
C ARG A 408 -11.36 27.16 -16.34
N ARG A 409 -10.23 27.14 -17.05
CA ARG A 409 -9.42 28.33 -17.36
C ARG A 409 -10.21 29.35 -18.17
N ALA A 410 -10.89 28.92 -19.23
CA ALA A 410 -11.72 29.79 -20.06
C ALA A 410 -12.85 30.45 -19.25
N GLN A 411 -13.60 29.65 -18.49
CA GLN A 411 -14.70 30.13 -17.63
C GLN A 411 -14.21 31.14 -16.58
N ARG A 412 -13.06 30.87 -15.95
CA ARG A 412 -12.45 31.80 -14.98
C ARG A 412 -12.06 33.13 -15.63
N GLY A 413 -11.43 33.07 -16.80
CA GLY A 413 -11.06 34.27 -17.56
C GLY A 413 -12.27 35.12 -17.98
N GLU A 414 -13.36 34.48 -18.39
CA GLU A 414 -14.62 35.16 -18.70
C GLU A 414 -15.22 35.85 -17.46
N LEU A 415 -15.22 35.15 -16.31
CA LEU A 415 -15.73 35.69 -15.05
C LEU A 415 -14.88 36.88 -14.55
N GLU A 416 -13.56 36.79 -14.62
CA GLU A 416 -12.64 37.88 -14.27
C GLU A 416 -12.83 39.09 -15.18
N SER A 417 -12.98 38.86 -16.50
CA SER A 417 -13.26 39.91 -17.48
C SER A 417 -14.63 40.58 -17.25
N ALA A 418 -15.64 39.80 -16.87
CA ALA A 418 -16.96 40.33 -16.51
C ALA A 418 -16.90 41.19 -15.24
N LYS A 419 -16.20 40.73 -14.20
CA LYS A 419 -15.99 41.49 -12.96
C LYS A 419 -15.28 42.82 -13.20
N LEU A 420 -14.23 42.83 -14.02
CA LEU A 420 -13.50 44.05 -14.34
C LEU A 420 -14.38 45.06 -15.09
N ARG A 421 -15.17 44.61 -16.08
CA ARG A 421 -16.12 45.47 -16.80
C ARG A 421 -17.17 46.08 -15.86
N ALA A 422 -17.69 45.31 -14.92
CA ALA A 422 -18.64 45.81 -13.93
C ALA A 422 -18.00 46.89 -13.04
N GLN A 423 -16.78 46.67 -12.54
CA GLN A 423 -16.06 47.65 -11.72
C GLN A 423 -15.75 48.96 -12.46
N VAL A 424 -15.38 48.87 -13.74
CA VAL A 424 -15.16 50.07 -14.57
C VAL A 424 -16.47 50.84 -14.75
N ALA A 425 -17.56 50.16 -15.09
CA ALA A 425 -18.86 50.80 -15.25
C ALA A 425 -19.37 51.45 -13.95
N GLU A 426 -19.18 50.80 -12.79
CA GLU A 426 -19.52 51.38 -11.48
C GLU A 426 -18.69 52.64 -11.18
N ARG A 427 -17.40 52.63 -11.52
CA ARG A 427 -16.53 53.79 -11.33
C ARG A 427 -16.92 54.96 -12.24
N GLU A 428 -17.22 54.69 -13.51
CA GLU A 428 -17.71 55.71 -14.44
C GLU A 428 -19.05 56.31 -13.98
N LEU A 429 -19.96 55.47 -13.45
CA LEU A 429 -21.23 55.93 -12.89
C LEU A 429 -21.04 56.80 -11.62
N ALA A 430 -20.03 56.47 -10.81
CA ALA A 430 -19.70 57.23 -9.60
C ALA A 430 -19.01 58.57 -9.92
N GLU A 431 -18.18 58.63 -10.97
CA GLU A 431 -17.54 59.86 -11.44
C GLU A 431 -18.51 60.79 -12.19
N ALA A 432 -19.62 60.26 -12.71
CA ALA A 432 -20.68 61.01 -13.38
C ALA A 432 -21.76 61.59 -12.42
N ARG A 433 -21.68 61.27 -11.12
CA ARG A 433 -22.56 61.81 -10.05
C ARG A 433 -21.82 62.88 -9.25
#